data_AF-A0A0E4CTP6-F1
#
_entry.id   AF-A0A0E4CTP6-F1
#
_cell.length_a   1.000
_cell.length_b   1.000
_cell.length_c   1.000
_cell.angle_alpha   90.00
_cell.angle_beta   90.00
_cell.angle_gamma   90.00
#
_symmetry.space_group_name_H-M   'P 1'
#
loop_
_entity.id
_entity.type
_entity.pdbx_description
1 polymer ?
#
loop_
_entity_poly.entity_id
_entity_poly.type
_entity_poly.pdbx_seq_one_letter_code
_entity_poly.pdbx_strand_id
1 'polypeptide(L)'
;MKKILFICLTILSIVSLIGINAKADDFETDKIVLKDLAESFLLVDDGEIPADVIPPSDTFPNIPVDASDIEPSTIFGRDDRVNVYDTNRDPYRKVVFIISYFKNGTPNGGTGVLVAPNKVLTAAHIIRKTDTNEWAEYVAVFPGRNRDYYPYGGLTGTNFHVFSSYKNNTASSYTNEKMNDDLAVVSLPYSFPSSVGFLPIVNNVQAQQRVATIGYPGSDRIEDVGKIGGMYVVSGPIMNIEDKIIRYQMDTTPGHSGGPVLNNSNQIVAINVAENQSRNIARRLNNEGISLVNAGLQNATSGNGISNLIATHRLYNIGEKYHFYTSGSNEKDALVRMGWKYEGIAWRTDTGGASVYRLYNSGTRRHLYTTSLNEKDTLVIRGWNYEGIVWNSMGNKNVYRLYNSVLKVHLYTMDENEKNVLSTRGWNYEGIAWKVE
;
A
#
# COMPACT_ATOMS: atom_id res chain seq x y z
N MET A 1 -11.14 -2.05 -50.01
CA MET A 1 -9.81 -2.17 -50.66
C MET A 1 -8.85 -1.33 -49.82
N LYS A 2 -7.85 -1.91 -49.13
CA LYS A 2 -6.48 -2.26 -49.62
C LYS A 2 -5.68 -1.00 -50.02
N LYS A 3 -4.51 -0.65 -49.46
CA LYS A 3 -3.64 -1.17 -48.35
C LYS A 3 -3.32 0.02 -47.39
N ILE A 4 -2.37 0.12 -46.45
CA ILE A 4 -1.21 -0.62 -45.87
C ILE A 4 -1.23 -0.29 -44.34
N LEU A 5 -0.96 -1.10 -43.30
CA LEU A 5 -0.40 -2.46 -43.08
C LEU A 5 1.13 -2.60 -42.85
N PHE A 6 1.57 -2.41 -41.59
CA PHE A 6 2.90 -2.75 -40.99
C PHE A 6 4.14 -1.93 -41.43
N ILE A 7 4.89 -1.43 -40.44
CA ILE A 7 6.21 -1.94 -40.00
C ILE A 7 6.48 -1.46 -38.56
N CYS A 8 6.86 -2.37 -37.67
CA CYS A 8 7.46 -2.05 -36.37
C CYS A 8 8.41 -3.19 -36.00
N LEU A 9 9.66 -3.09 -36.44
CA LEU A 9 10.76 -3.97 -36.03
C LEU A 9 12.12 -3.26 -36.27
N THR A 10 13.16 -3.77 -35.61
CA THR A 10 14.58 -3.41 -35.80
C THR A 10 14.98 -1.93 -35.65
N ILE A 11 15.30 -1.52 -34.42
CA ILE A 11 16.42 -0.59 -34.18
C ILE A 11 17.57 -1.41 -33.57
N LEU A 12 18.27 -2.18 -34.41
CA LEU A 12 19.53 -2.83 -34.06
C LEU A 12 20.39 -3.16 -35.29
N SER A 13 20.53 -2.20 -36.22
CA SER A 13 21.43 -2.31 -37.38
C SER A 13 21.77 -0.91 -37.90
N ILE A 14 22.95 -0.77 -38.52
CA ILE A 14 23.45 0.44 -39.19
C ILE A 14 23.65 1.65 -38.23
N VAL A 15 24.58 1.48 -37.29
CA VAL A 15 25.56 2.55 -37.02
C VAL A 15 26.77 2.27 -37.92
N SER A 16 26.69 2.72 -39.17
CA SER A 16 27.82 2.87 -40.07
C SER A 16 27.47 3.86 -41.19
N LEU A 17 28.47 4.65 -41.65
CA LEU A 17 28.35 5.66 -42.71
C LEU A 17 27.44 6.88 -42.44
N ILE A 18 27.50 7.44 -41.23
CA ILE A 18 27.81 8.88 -41.12
C ILE A 18 29.02 9.01 -40.17
N GLY A 19 30.16 9.42 -40.72
CA GLY A 19 31.42 9.50 -39.97
C GLY A 19 31.57 10.82 -39.22
N ILE A 20 31.14 10.87 -37.96
CA ILE A 20 31.44 11.99 -37.04
C ILE A 20 32.10 11.41 -35.78
N ASN A 21 33.41 11.64 -35.66
CA ASN A 21 34.12 11.47 -34.40
C ASN A 21 33.81 12.66 -33.49
N ALA A 22 32.90 12.46 -32.53
CA ALA A 22 32.75 13.33 -31.36
C ALA A 22 33.00 12.49 -30.11
N LYS A 23 33.72 13.04 -29.13
CA LYS A 23 34.02 12.35 -27.87
C LYS A 23 32.81 12.40 -26.94
N ALA A 24 32.78 11.49 -25.97
CA ALA A 24 32.05 11.73 -24.74
C ALA A 24 32.77 12.83 -23.95
N ASP A 25 32.21 14.03 -23.95
CA ASP A 25 32.17 15.05 -22.90
C ASP A 25 31.31 16.22 -23.43
N ASP A 26 30.82 17.10 -22.55
CA ASP A 26 30.02 18.30 -22.81
C ASP A 26 28.67 18.13 -23.57
N PHE A 27 27.57 18.04 -22.81
CA PHE A 27 26.31 18.73 -23.15
C PHE A 27 25.44 18.97 -21.90
N GLU A 28 25.66 20.11 -21.23
CA GLU A 28 24.76 20.64 -20.20
C GLU A 28 23.94 21.79 -20.79
N THR A 29 22.71 21.52 -21.25
CA THR A 29 21.67 22.46 -21.74
C THR A 29 20.44 21.63 -22.15
N ASP A 30 19.18 22.05 -21.96
CA ASP A 30 18.70 23.12 -21.07
C ASP A 30 17.26 22.89 -20.55
N LYS A 31 16.91 23.60 -19.47
CA LYS A 31 15.72 23.48 -18.60
C LYS A 31 14.36 23.86 -19.21
N ILE A 32 14.19 23.84 -20.54
CA ILE A 32 13.12 24.61 -21.20
C ILE A 32 11.83 23.81 -21.50
N VAL A 33 11.90 22.49 -21.76
CA VAL A 33 10.76 21.74 -22.32
C VAL A 33 9.61 21.46 -21.34
N LEU A 34 9.84 21.54 -20.02
CA LEU A 34 8.84 21.15 -19.00
C LEU A 34 7.83 22.23 -18.62
N LYS A 35 7.94 23.46 -19.14
CA LYS A 35 7.01 24.55 -18.79
C LYS A 35 5.81 24.63 -19.72
N ASP A 36 6.02 24.46 -21.03
CA ASP A 36 5.01 24.72 -22.05
C ASP A 36 3.99 23.57 -22.21
N LEU A 37 4.21 22.43 -21.53
CA LEU A 37 3.24 21.35 -21.39
C LEU A 37 2.13 21.63 -20.35
N ALA A 38 2.21 22.73 -19.59
CA ALA A 38 1.25 23.07 -18.55
C ALA A 38 0.07 23.95 -19.01
N GLU A 39 0.20 24.63 -20.17
CA GLU A 39 -0.77 25.68 -20.59
C GLU A 39 -1.66 25.27 -21.78
N SER A 40 -1.50 24.06 -22.34
CA SER A 40 -2.37 23.52 -23.39
C SER A 40 -3.71 22.97 -22.90
N PHE A 41 -3.98 23.00 -21.59
CA PHE A 41 -5.15 22.36 -20.96
C PHE A 41 -6.40 23.27 -20.89
N LEU A 42 -6.69 24.01 -21.98
CA LEU A 42 -7.93 24.77 -22.14
C LEU A 42 -8.45 24.67 -23.58
N LEU A 43 -9.39 23.75 -23.80
CA LEU A 43 -10.62 23.95 -24.56
C LEU A 43 -11.50 22.71 -24.36
N VAL A 44 -12.65 22.88 -23.71
CA VAL A 44 -13.76 21.92 -23.76
C VAL A 44 -14.62 22.34 -24.95
N ASP A 45 -15.05 21.36 -25.76
CA ASP A 45 -16.10 21.52 -26.75
C ASP A 45 -17.16 20.44 -26.50
N ASP A 46 -18.43 20.82 -26.61
CA ASP A 46 -19.54 20.09 -25.99
C ASP A 46 -20.10 19.00 -26.92
N GLY A 47 -19.68 17.75 -26.69
CA GLY A 47 -20.19 16.57 -27.39
C GLY A 47 -21.05 15.68 -26.48
N GLU A 48 -22.36 15.67 -26.70
CA GLU A 48 -23.26 14.70 -26.04
C GLU A 48 -22.90 13.26 -26.46
N ILE A 49 -22.78 12.37 -25.47
CA ILE A 49 -22.61 10.93 -25.67
C ILE A 49 -23.83 10.25 -25.02
N PRO A 50 -24.57 9.39 -25.75
CA PRO A 50 -25.95 9.06 -25.41
C PRO A 50 -26.09 8.30 -24.08
N ALA A 51 -27.08 8.71 -23.30
CA ALA A 51 -27.49 8.01 -22.09
C ALA A 51 -28.33 6.78 -22.42
N ASP A 52 -27.71 5.60 -22.48
CA ASP A 52 -28.38 4.35 -22.12
C ASP A 52 -27.38 3.22 -21.80
N VAL A 53 -27.32 2.83 -20.52
CA VAL A 53 -26.82 1.51 -20.09
C VAL A 53 -27.77 0.99 -19.01
N ILE A 54 -28.72 0.17 -19.45
CA ILE A 54 -29.72 -0.50 -18.63
C ILE A 54 -29.00 -1.46 -17.67
N PRO A 55 -29.37 -1.55 -16.37
CA PRO A 55 -28.80 -2.55 -15.47
C PRO A 55 -29.11 -3.97 -15.97
N PRO A 56 -28.23 -4.97 -15.78
CA PRO A 56 -28.47 -6.34 -16.24
C PRO A 56 -29.82 -6.88 -15.75
N SER A 57 -30.68 -7.26 -16.70
CA SER A 57 -32.06 -7.71 -16.42
C SER A 57 -32.09 -9.02 -15.64
N ASP A 58 -33.11 -9.17 -14.79
CA ASP A 58 -33.37 -10.39 -14.02
C ASP A 58 -33.71 -11.61 -14.90
N THR A 59 -32.70 -12.30 -15.42
CA THR A 59 -32.59 -13.77 -15.59
C THR A 59 -31.40 -14.13 -16.49
N PHE A 60 -30.64 -15.17 -16.11
CA PHE A 60 -29.59 -15.76 -16.92
C PHE A 60 -29.66 -17.31 -16.87
N PRO A 61 -29.32 -18.01 -17.96
CA PRO A 61 -29.54 -19.45 -18.08
C PRO A 61 -28.50 -20.28 -17.33
N ASN A 62 -28.94 -21.45 -16.87
CA ASN A 62 -28.09 -22.43 -16.19
C ASN A 62 -27.34 -23.27 -17.25
N ILE A 63 -26.01 -23.31 -17.22
CA ILE A 63 -25.18 -24.03 -18.20
C ILE A 63 -24.23 -24.99 -17.44
N PRO A 64 -24.26 -26.31 -17.71
CA PRO A 64 -23.25 -27.23 -17.19
C PRO A 64 -21.92 -27.08 -17.96
N VAL A 65 -20.79 -27.21 -17.27
CA VAL A 65 -19.45 -27.06 -17.85
C VAL A 65 -18.68 -28.37 -17.64
N ASP A 66 -18.10 -28.89 -18.72
CA ASP A 66 -17.21 -30.06 -18.70
C ASP A 66 -15.75 -29.62 -18.45
N ALA A 67 -14.91 -30.51 -17.93
CA ALA A 67 -13.65 -30.15 -17.27
C ALA A 67 -12.40 -30.76 -17.91
N SER A 68 -11.71 -29.98 -18.74
CA SER A 68 -10.31 -30.21 -19.14
C SER A 68 -9.55 -28.89 -19.30
N ASP A 69 -8.24 -28.95 -19.11
CA ASP A 69 -7.25 -27.86 -19.23
C ASP A 69 -7.37 -26.73 -18.18
N ILE A 70 -6.53 -26.82 -17.14
CA ILE A 70 -6.47 -25.89 -16.00
C ILE A 70 -5.03 -25.43 -15.76
N GLU A 71 -4.80 -24.12 -15.87
CA GLU A 71 -3.72 -23.42 -15.17
C GLU A 71 -4.31 -22.69 -13.94
N PRO A 72 -3.53 -22.35 -12.89
CA PRO A 72 -4.07 -21.84 -11.62
C PRO A 72 -4.53 -20.37 -11.69
N SER A 73 -5.64 -20.16 -12.38
CA SER A 73 -6.56 -19.02 -12.30
C SER A 73 -7.95 -19.54 -11.88
N THR A 74 -8.88 -18.66 -11.52
CA THR A 74 -10.24 -19.12 -11.19
C THR A 74 -11.32 -18.18 -11.72
N ILE A 75 -11.29 -18.10 -13.05
CA ILE A 75 -12.43 -17.84 -13.92
C ILE A 75 -13.28 -19.11 -13.97
N PHE A 76 -14.56 -19.03 -13.65
CA PHE A 76 -15.46 -20.19 -13.57
C PHE A 76 -16.20 -20.43 -14.89
N GLY A 77 -15.45 -20.85 -15.90
CA GLY A 77 -15.95 -21.11 -17.25
C GLY A 77 -15.72 -19.91 -18.16
N ARG A 78 -16.74 -19.06 -18.34
CA ARG A 78 -16.60 -17.81 -19.12
C ARG A 78 -16.44 -16.63 -18.19
N ASP A 79 -15.36 -15.86 -18.41
CA ASP A 79 -15.09 -14.57 -17.76
C ASP A 79 -16.32 -13.64 -17.79
N ASP A 80 -16.94 -13.45 -16.63
CA ASP A 80 -18.16 -12.66 -16.44
C ASP A 80 -17.91 -11.24 -15.89
N ARG A 81 -16.63 -10.86 -15.70
CA ARG A 81 -16.20 -9.58 -15.12
C ARG A 81 -16.50 -8.41 -16.05
N VAL A 82 -17.36 -7.49 -15.60
CA VAL A 82 -17.79 -6.30 -16.35
C VAL A 82 -16.86 -5.13 -16.05
N ASN A 83 -16.39 -4.42 -17.08
CA ASN A 83 -15.58 -3.21 -16.93
C ASN A 83 -16.43 -2.02 -16.45
N VAL A 84 -15.97 -1.32 -15.42
CA VAL A 84 -16.57 -0.10 -14.89
C VAL A 84 -15.99 1.11 -15.64
N TYR A 85 -16.70 1.56 -16.68
CA TYR A 85 -16.27 2.71 -17.49
C TYR A 85 -16.41 4.06 -16.77
N ASP A 86 -17.44 4.24 -15.95
CA ASP A 86 -17.64 5.44 -15.13
C ASP A 86 -17.34 5.15 -13.66
N THR A 87 -16.06 5.32 -13.31
CA THR A 87 -15.53 5.13 -11.95
C THR A 87 -15.85 6.30 -11.02
N ASN A 88 -16.49 7.38 -11.49
CA ASN A 88 -16.95 8.49 -10.64
C ASN A 88 -18.31 8.20 -9.98
N ARG A 89 -19.07 7.23 -10.50
CA ARG A 89 -20.36 6.83 -9.90
C ARG A 89 -20.21 6.11 -8.56
N ASP A 90 -21.33 5.99 -7.86
CA ASP A 90 -21.43 5.21 -6.63
C ASP A 90 -21.71 3.74 -6.98
N PRO A 91 -21.08 2.75 -6.32
CA PRO A 91 -20.09 2.88 -5.24
C PRO A 91 -18.66 3.14 -5.74
N TYR A 92 -18.41 2.99 -7.03
CA TYR A 92 -17.11 2.83 -7.68
C TYR A 92 -16.01 3.81 -7.25
N ARG A 93 -16.29 5.12 -7.13
CA ARG A 93 -15.26 6.10 -6.74
C ARG A 93 -14.62 5.85 -5.37
N LYS A 94 -15.29 5.09 -4.50
CA LYS A 94 -14.81 4.71 -3.16
C LYS A 94 -13.89 3.48 -3.19
N VAL A 95 -13.84 2.75 -4.31
CA VAL A 95 -12.98 1.59 -4.53
C VAL A 95 -11.64 2.08 -5.07
N VAL A 96 -10.57 1.77 -4.36
CA VAL A 96 -9.23 2.34 -4.60
C VAL A 96 -8.30 1.32 -5.21
N PHE A 97 -7.50 1.73 -6.19
CA PHE A 97 -6.34 0.96 -6.64
C PHE A 97 -5.21 1.18 -5.64
N ILE A 98 -4.48 0.12 -5.30
CA ILE A 98 -3.36 0.14 -4.35
C ILE A 98 -2.10 -0.35 -5.05
N ILE A 99 -0.99 0.36 -4.84
CA ILE A 99 0.36 -0.17 -5.06
C ILE A 99 1.10 -0.17 -3.72
N SER A 100 1.49 -1.33 -3.23
CA SER A 100 2.41 -1.48 -2.09
C SER A 100 3.85 -1.51 -2.57
N TYR A 101 4.69 -0.63 -2.04
CA TYR A 101 6.12 -0.59 -2.31
C TYR A 101 6.88 -1.23 -1.15
N PHE A 102 7.86 -2.07 -1.45
CA PHE A 102 8.66 -2.81 -0.47
C PHE A 102 10.14 -2.41 -0.61
N LYS A 103 10.94 -2.66 0.43
CA LYS A 103 12.34 -2.20 0.49
C LYS A 103 13.25 -2.97 -0.45
N ASN A 104 13.05 -4.29 -0.52
CA ASN A 104 13.82 -5.21 -1.33
C ASN A 104 12.97 -5.92 -2.40
N GLY A 105 11.67 -6.11 -2.16
CA GLY A 105 10.78 -6.82 -3.07
C GLY A 105 10.10 -5.93 -4.13
N THR A 106 9.76 -6.54 -5.28
CA THR A 106 8.90 -5.94 -6.33
C THR A 106 7.60 -5.37 -5.73
N PRO A 107 7.11 -4.19 -6.18
CA PRO A 107 5.82 -3.67 -5.74
C PRO A 107 4.66 -4.65 -5.97
N ASN A 108 3.66 -4.62 -5.10
CA ASN A 108 2.45 -5.46 -5.21
C ASN A 108 1.23 -4.60 -5.55
N GLY A 109 0.44 -5.02 -6.54
CA GLY A 109 -0.78 -4.35 -6.97
C GLY A 109 -2.02 -4.96 -6.31
N GLY A 110 -3.02 -4.14 -6.01
CA GLY A 110 -4.23 -4.60 -5.36
C GLY A 110 -5.38 -3.60 -5.36
N THR A 111 -6.43 -3.94 -4.63
CA THR A 111 -7.63 -3.12 -4.42
C THR A 111 -7.78 -2.79 -2.94
N GLY A 112 -8.50 -1.71 -2.64
CA GLY A 112 -9.12 -1.47 -1.34
C GLY A 112 -10.43 -0.73 -1.45
N VAL A 113 -10.99 -0.33 -0.31
CA VAL A 113 -12.19 0.51 -0.24
C VAL A 113 -12.06 1.56 0.85
N LEU A 114 -12.51 2.79 0.57
CA LEU A 114 -12.58 3.84 1.58
C LEU A 114 -13.70 3.53 2.59
N VAL A 115 -13.35 3.49 3.87
CA VAL A 115 -14.26 3.28 5.02
C VAL A 115 -14.36 4.51 5.93
N ALA A 116 -13.47 5.48 5.73
CA ALA A 116 -13.60 6.88 6.16
C ALA A 116 -12.71 7.75 5.22
N PRO A 117 -12.79 9.09 5.25
CA PRO A 117 -12.13 9.95 4.26
C PRO A 117 -10.61 9.78 4.11
N ASN A 118 -9.92 9.27 5.14
CA ASN A 118 -8.49 8.95 5.14
C ASN A 118 -8.18 7.49 5.55
N LYS A 119 -9.14 6.57 5.41
CA LYS A 119 -9.03 5.17 5.88
C LYS A 119 -9.43 4.20 4.79
N VAL A 120 -8.49 3.35 4.38
CA VAL A 120 -8.70 2.30 3.37
C VAL A 120 -8.69 0.94 4.04
N LEU A 121 -9.74 0.15 3.81
CA LEU A 121 -9.82 -1.26 4.15
C LEU A 121 -9.36 -2.10 2.95
N THR A 122 -8.50 -3.09 3.19
CA THR A 122 -7.90 -3.98 2.18
C THR A 122 -7.45 -5.30 2.82
N ALA A 123 -6.89 -6.20 2.02
CA ALA A 123 -6.30 -7.46 2.47
C ALA A 123 -4.91 -7.22 3.08
N ALA A 124 -4.53 -7.96 4.13
CA ALA A 124 -3.24 -7.77 4.79
C ALA A 124 -2.04 -8.26 3.93
N HIS A 125 -2.25 -9.18 3.00
CA HIS A 125 -1.23 -9.62 2.04
C HIS A 125 -0.88 -8.57 0.98
N ILE A 126 -1.73 -7.56 0.78
CA ILE A 126 -1.37 -6.38 -0.03
C ILE A 126 -0.26 -5.59 0.66
N ILE A 127 -0.34 -5.40 1.98
CA ILE A 127 0.63 -4.59 2.74
C ILE A 127 1.82 -5.40 3.31
N ARG A 128 1.77 -6.74 3.22
CA ARG A 128 2.85 -7.63 3.66
C ARG A 128 2.93 -8.86 2.75
N LYS A 129 4.10 -9.07 2.14
CA LYS A 129 4.32 -10.24 1.30
C LYS A 129 4.16 -11.54 2.09
N THR A 130 3.52 -12.54 1.50
CA THR A 130 3.27 -13.84 2.13
C THR A 130 4.51 -14.72 2.17
N ASP A 131 5.33 -14.68 1.12
CA ASP A 131 6.51 -15.52 0.89
C ASP A 131 7.70 -15.16 1.81
N THR A 132 8.02 -13.87 1.85
CA THR A 132 9.18 -13.23 2.49
C THR A 132 8.83 -12.58 3.82
N ASN A 133 7.53 -12.47 4.14
CA ASN A 133 6.99 -11.74 5.29
C ASN A 133 7.37 -10.25 5.35
N GLU A 134 7.87 -9.67 4.24
CA GLU A 134 8.29 -8.27 4.11
C GLU A 134 7.08 -7.33 4.20
N TRP A 135 7.17 -6.31 5.05
CA TRP A 135 6.17 -5.24 5.14
C TRP A 135 6.41 -4.18 4.06
N ALA A 136 5.34 -3.64 3.48
CA ALA A 136 5.42 -2.50 2.59
C ALA A 136 6.04 -1.30 3.31
N GLU A 137 6.99 -0.61 2.67
CA GLU A 137 7.45 0.70 3.13
C GLU A 137 6.30 1.69 3.13
N TYR A 138 5.54 1.76 2.04
CA TYR A 138 4.34 2.58 1.92
C TYR A 138 3.40 1.97 0.89
N VAL A 139 2.14 2.36 0.95
CA VAL A 139 1.17 2.08 -0.10
C VAL A 139 0.73 3.38 -0.77
N ALA A 140 0.65 3.41 -2.10
CA ALA A 140 0.01 4.47 -2.86
C ALA A 140 -1.44 4.07 -3.16
N VAL A 141 -2.37 4.98 -2.91
CA VAL A 141 -3.82 4.77 -2.97
C VAL A 141 -4.44 5.72 -3.98
N PHE A 142 -5.22 5.18 -4.93
CA PHE A 142 -5.85 5.94 -6.01
C PHE A 142 -7.35 5.60 -6.12
N PRO A 143 -8.26 6.43 -5.58
CA PRO A 143 -9.70 6.20 -5.68
C PRO A 143 -10.20 6.32 -7.12
N GLY A 144 -11.10 5.42 -7.53
CA GLY A 144 -11.77 5.49 -8.84
C GLY A 144 -10.83 5.51 -10.05
N ARG A 145 -9.63 4.92 -9.96
CA ARG A 145 -8.69 4.83 -11.10
C ARG A 145 -9.39 4.21 -12.32
N ASN A 146 -9.12 4.73 -13.51
CA ASN A 146 -9.61 4.15 -14.75
C ASN A 146 -8.49 4.17 -15.81
N ARG A 147 -7.83 3.01 -15.99
CA ARG A 147 -6.65 2.85 -16.85
C ARG A 147 -5.55 3.82 -16.43
N ASP A 148 -5.25 4.83 -17.22
CA ASP A 148 -4.21 5.83 -16.92
C ASP A 148 -4.76 7.15 -16.37
N TYR A 149 -6.08 7.19 -16.14
CA TYR A 149 -6.77 8.33 -15.52
C TYR A 149 -6.98 8.12 -14.01
N TYR A 150 -6.74 9.18 -13.23
CA TYR A 150 -6.73 9.19 -11.77
C TYR A 150 -7.62 10.34 -11.26
N PRO A 151 -8.97 10.20 -11.29
CA PRO A 151 -9.91 11.31 -11.11
C PRO A 151 -9.78 12.06 -9.78
N TYR A 152 -9.29 11.40 -8.73
CA TYR A 152 -9.13 11.97 -7.39
C TYR A 152 -7.66 12.06 -6.94
N GLY A 153 -6.72 11.94 -7.89
CA GLY A 153 -5.29 11.86 -7.62
C GLY A 153 -4.94 10.61 -6.80
N GLY A 154 -3.97 10.74 -5.90
CA GLY A 154 -3.61 9.67 -4.97
C GLY A 154 -2.89 10.17 -3.71
N LEU A 155 -2.89 9.33 -2.67
CA LEU A 155 -2.27 9.58 -1.38
C LEU A 155 -1.40 8.39 -0.96
N THR A 156 -0.38 8.63 -0.13
CA THR A 156 0.46 7.55 0.41
C THR A 156 0.15 7.26 1.88
N GLY A 157 0.00 5.98 2.21
CA GLY A 157 -0.25 5.47 3.56
C GLY A 157 0.93 4.68 4.10
N THR A 158 1.25 4.86 5.38
CA THR A 158 2.40 4.20 6.03
C THR A 158 2.06 3.59 7.40
N ASN A 159 1.02 4.08 8.06
CA ASN A 159 0.48 3.47 9.28
C ASN A 159 -0.55 2.40 8.89
N PHE A 160 -0.39 1.18 9.41
CA PHE A 160 -1.24 0.03 9.08
C PHE A 160 -1.76 -0.66 10.35
N HIS A 161 -3.04 -0.98 10.39
CA HIS A 161 -3.63 -1.81 11.44
C HIS A 161 -3.95 -3.19 10.87
N VAL A 162 -3.50 -4.25 11.54
CA VAL A 162 -3.71 -5.66 11.17
C VAL A 162 -4.05 -6.50 12.40
N PHE A 163 -4.50 -7.74 12.20
CA PHE A 163 -4.52 -8.70 13.29
C PHE A 163 -3.09 -9.11 13.71
N SER A 164 -2.84 -9.17 15.02
CA SER A 164 -1.56 -9.61 15.60
C SER A 164 -1.25 -11.06 15.22
N SER A 165 -2.26 -11.91 15.06
CA SER A 165 -2.12 -13.28 14.55
C SER A 165 -1.57 -13.29 13.12
N TYR A 166 -2.10 -12.45 12.22
CA TYR A 166 -1.58 -12.30 10.86
C TYR A 166 -0.13 -11.80 10.85
N LYS A 167 0.19 -10.78 11.67
CA LYS A 167 1.57 -10.30 11.87
C LYS A 167 2.52 -11.41 12.34
N ASN A 168 2.11 -12.17 13.36
CA ASN A 168 2.94 -13.20 13.99
C ASN A 168 3.03 -14.48 13.17
N ASN A 169 2.11 -14.74 12.24
CA ASN A 169 2.18 -15.85 11.31
C ASN A 169 3.26 -15.60 10.24
N THR A 170 4.38 -16.30 10.37
CA THR A 170 5.55 -16.21 9.47
C THR A 170 5.59 -17.29 8.39
N ALA A 171 4.56 -18.13 8.25
CA ALA A 171 4.54 -19.19 7.24
C ALA A 171 4.62 -18.61 5.82
N SER A 172 5.57 -19.07 5.00
CA SER A 172 5.71 -18.62 3.60
C SER A 172 4.59 -19.13 2.69
N SER A 173 3.84 -20.15 3.12
CA SER A 173 2.60 -20.61 2.48
C SER A 173 1.40 -19.80 2.96
N TYR A 174 0.40 -19.65 2.08
CA TYR A 174 -0.82 -18.91 2.40
C TYR A 174 -1.86 -19.86 3.02
N THR A 175 -1.80 -19.99 4.35
CA THR A 175 -2.57 -20.97 5.11
C THR A 175 -3.98 -20.50 5.45
N ASN A 176 -4.83 -21.41 5.95
CA ASN A 176 -6.15 -21.08 6.47
C ASN A 176 -6.09 -20.05 7.61
N GLU A 177 -5.07 -20.07 8.49
CA GLU A 177 -4.91 -19.03 9.51
C GLU A 177 -4.55 -17.68 8.90
N LYS A 178 -3.73 -17.63 7.83
CA LYS A 178 -3.46 -16.37 7.13
C LYS A 178 -4.75 -15.83 6.50
N MET A 179 -5.47 -16.60 5.70
CA MET A 179 -6.75 -16.18 5.08
C MET A 179 -7.81 -15.75 6.11
N ASN A 180 -7.87 -16.44 7.26
CA ASN A 180 -8.78 -16.09 8.34
C ASN A 180 -8.48 -14.72 8.97
N ASP A 181 -7.25 -14.23 8.93
CA ASP A 181 -6.86 -12.97 9.56
C ASP A 181 -6.27 -11.95 8.55
N ASP A 182 -6.53 -12.16 7.26
CA ASP A 182 -5.99 -11.35 6.16
C ASP A 182 -6.76 -10.03 5.95
N LEU A 183 -6.79 -9.18 6.97
CA LEU A 183 -7.50 -7.90 6.95
C LEU A 183 -6.59 -6.76 7.43
N ALA A 184 -6.64 -5.63 6.73
CA ALA A 184 -5.83 -4.45 7.04
C ALA A 184 -6.61 -3.14 6.88
N VAL A 185 -6.39 -2.20 7.81
CA VAL A 185 -6.73 -0.78 7.60
C VAL A 185 -5.46 0.03 7.41
N VAL A 186 -5.36 0.70 6.27
CA VAL A 186 -4.34 1.70 5.96
C VAL A 186 -4.85 3.07 6.40
N SER A 187 -4.03 3.78 7.17
CA SER A 187 -4.24 5.18 7.53
C SER A 187 -3.49 6.11 6.58
N LEU A 188 -4.21 7.07 6.00
CA LEU A 188 -3.65 8.13 5.15
C LEU A 188 -3.45 9.41 5.99
N PRO A 189 -2.39 10.21 5.73
CA PRO A 189 -2.09 11.44 6.48
C PRO A 189 -3.07 12.57 6.15
N TYR A 190 -3.72 12.51 5.00
CA TYR A 190 -4.72 13.47 4.52
C TYR A 190 -6.00 12.75 4.11
N SER A 191 -7.11 13.47 4.10
CA SER A 191 -8.40 12.97 3.60
C SER A 191 -8.52 13.20 2.09
N PHE A 192 -9.14 12.27 1.38
CA PHE A 192 -9.66 12.54 0.04
C PHE A 192 -10.84 13.53 0.09
N PRO A 193 -11.14 14.23 -1.03
CA PRO A 193 -12.29 15.13 -1.12
C PRO A 193 -13.62 14.46 -0.74
N SER A 194 -14.53 15.23 -0.14
CA SER A 194 -15.85 14.75 0.30
C SER A 194 -16.71 14.20 -0.84
N SER A 195 -16.44 14.61 -2.09
CA SER A 195 -17.06 14.05 -3.29
C SER A 195 -16.84 12.55 -3.44
N VAL A 196 -15.67 12.03 -3.02
CA VAL A 196 -15.36 10.58 -3.05
C VAL A 196 -16.27 9.82 -2.08
N GLY A 197 -16.24 10.24 -0.80
CA GLY A 197 -16.92 9.56 0.30
C GLY A 197 -16.27 8.22 0.67
N PHE A 198 -17.03 7.40 1.39
CA PHE A 198 -16.65 6.07 1.88
C PHE A 198 -17.90 5.16 1.97
N LEU A 199 -17.72 3.85 2.09
CA LEU A 199 -18.82 2.88 2.21
C LEU A 199 -19.05 2.43 3.67
N PRO A 200 -20.30 2.15 4.07
CA PRO A 200 -20.61 1.55 5.36
C PRO A 200 -20.26 0.05 5.38
N ILE A 201 -20.11 -0.50 6.59
CA ILE A 201 -19.80 -1.91 6.86
C ILE A 201 -20.96 -2.56 7.62
N VAL A 202 -21.27 -3.82 7.30
CA VAL A 202 -22.21 -4.66 8.07
C VAL A 202 -21.67 -6.10 8.23
N ASN A 203 -22.06 -6.78 9.31
CA ASN A 203 -21.58 -8.14 9.64
C ASN A 203 -22.51 -9.29 9.18
N ASN A 204 -23.75 -8.96 8.81
CA ASN A 204 -24.79 -9.91 8.43
C ASN A 204 -24.68 -10.33 6.96
N VAL A 205 -24.58 -11.64 6.74
CA VAL A 205 -24.64 -12.30 5.43
C VAL A 205 -25.49 -13.56 5.53
N GLN A 206 -26.16 -13.92 4.43
CA GLN A 206 -26.98 -15.12 4.32
C GLN A 206 -26.47 -16.03 3.19
N ALA A 207 -26.65 -17.35 3.32
CA ALA A 207 -26.32 -18.27 2.24
C ALA A 207 -27.22 -18.00 1.02
N GLN A 208 -26.68 -18.15 -0.19
CA GLN A 208 -27.30 -17.77 -1.47
C GLN A 208 -27.64 -16.29 -1.66
N GLN A 209 -27.30 -15.41 -0.70
CA GLN A 209 -27.37 -13.96 -0.89
C GLN A 209 -26.49 -13.57 -2.08
N ARG A 210 -27.04 -12.81 -3.04
CA ARG A 210 -26.22 -12.19 -4.09
C ARG A 210 -25.40 -11.04 -3.51
N VAL A 211 -24.15 -10.99 -3.92
CA VAL A 211 -23.17 -9.95 -3.62
C VAL A 211 -22.42 -9.58 -4.90
N ALA A 212 -21.73 -8.45 -4.89
CA ALA A 212 -20.78 -8.09 -5.95
C ALA A 212 -19.39 -7.87 -5.35
N THR A 213 -18.32 -8.27 -6.05
CA THR A 213 -16.94 -7.87 -5.71
C THR A 213 -16.39 -6.96 -6.79
N ILE A 214 -15.68 -5.92 -6.38
CA ILE A 214 -15.13 -4.87 -7.25
C ILE A 214 -13.61 -4.83 -7.05
N GLY A 215 -12.84 -4.74 -8.14
CA GLY A 215 -11.39 -4.60 -8.04
C GLY A 215 -10.68 -4.29 -9.34
N TYR A 216 -9.35 -4.28 -9.25
CA TYR A 216 -8.44 -3.91 -10.33
C TYR A 216 -7.62 -5.14 -10.76
N PRO A 217 -8.14 -6.00 -11.65
CA PRO A 217 -7.39 -7.13 -12.19
C PRO A 217 -6.14 -6.63 -12.93
N GLY A 218 -5.01 -7.30 -12.68
CA GLY A 218 -3.71 -6.83 -13.14
C GLY A 218 -2.66 -7.94 -13.19
N SER A 219 -3.08 -9.18 -13.46
CA SER A 219 -2.14 -10.27 -13.72
C SER A 219 -1.58 -10.24 -15.15
N ASP A 220 -0.56 -11.06 -15.38
CA ASP A 220 0.06 -11.35 -16.68
C ASP A 220 -0.73 -12.35 -17.55
N ARG A 221 -1.87 -12.84 -17.04
CA ARG A 221 -2.67 -13.89 -17.67
C ARG A 221 -3.52 -13.38 -18.83
N ILE A 222 -3.91 -14.30 -19.71
CA ILE A 222 -4.63 -13.99 -20.95
C ILE A 222 -6.00 -13.31 -20.70
N GLU A 223 -6.70 -13.67 -19.62
CA GLU A 223 -7.98 -13.09 -19.24
C GLU A 223 -7.89 -11.64 -18.72
N ASP A 224 -6.69 -11.16 -18.39
CA ASP A 224 -6.42 -9.80 -17.89
C ASP A 224 -5.77 -8.89 -18.95
N VAL A 225 -5.51 -9.40 -20.16
CA VAL A 225 -4.97 -8.60 -21.27
C VAL A 225 -5.89 -7.43 -21.60
N GLY A 226 -5.35 -6.22 -21.52
CA GLY A 226 -6.10 -4.98 -21.71
C GLY A 226 -6.99 -4.56 -20.53
N LYS A 227 -7.01 -5.30 -19.41
CA LYS A 227 -7.74 -4.93 -18.18
C LYS A 227 -6.93 -4.05 -17.22
N ILE A 228 -5.59 -4.12 -17.30
CA ILE A 228 -4.63 -3.41 -16.42
C ILE A 228 -5.06 -1.95 -16.14
N GLY A 229 -5.19 -1.62 -14.85
CA GLY A 229 -5.56 -0.29 -14.37
C GLY A 229 -7.04 0.07 -14.51
N GLY A 230 -7.84 -0.70 -15.25
CA GLY A 230 -9.29 -0.62 -15.27
C GLY A 230 -9.91 -1.24 -14.01
N MET A 231 -11.09 -0.76 -13.64
CA MET A 231 -11.88 -1.32 -12.53
C MET A 231 -12.91 -2.29 -13.09
N TYR A 232 -13.03 -3.47 -12.49
CA TYR A 232 -13.94 -4.53 -12.90
C TYR A 232 -14.85 -4.95 -11.74
N VAL A 233 -16.09 -5.31 -12.08
CA VAL A 233 -17.11 -5.80 -11.14
C VAL A 233 -17.71 -7.12 -11.63
N VAL A 234 -17.97 -8.03 -10.71
CA VAL A 234 -18.65 -9.31 -10.91
C VAL A 234 -19.68 -9.50 -9.79
N SER A 235 -20.77 -10.25 -10.03
CA SER A 235 -21.77 -10.53 -9.00
C SER A 235 -22.27 -11.98 -9.00
N GLY A 236 -22.42 -12.56 -7.82
CA GLY A 236 -22.78 -13.97 -7.64
C GLY A 236 -23.30 -14.29 -6.23
N PRO A 237 -23.83 -15.50 -6.01
CA PRO A 237 -24.31 -15.94 -4.71
C PRO A 237 -23.16 -16.31 -3.76
N ILE A 238 -23.33 -15.99 -2.47
CA ILE A 238 -22.52 -16.58 -1.40
C ILE A 238 -22.85 -18.08 -1.30
N MET A 239 -21.90 -18.94 -1.64
CA MET A 239 -22.12 -20.39 -1.67
C MET A 239 -21.92 -21.06 -0.31
N ASN A 240 -21.00 -20.53 0.50
CA ASN A 240 -20.67 -21.05 1.81
C ASN A 240 -20.22 -19.92 2.75
N ILE A 241 -20.55 -20.08 4.03
CA ILE A 241 -20.29 -19.12 5.11
C ILE A 241 -19.64 -19.89 6.27
N GLU A 242 -18.44 -19.47 6.63
CA GLU A 242 -17.74 -19.84 7.87
C GLU A 242 -17.75 -18.59 8.78
N ASP A 243 -17.25 -18.65 10.02
CA ASP A 243 -17.22 -17.46 10.90
C ASP A 243 -16.40 -16.30 10.29
N LYS A 244 -15.14 -16.59 9.93
CA LYS A 244 -14.21 -15.57 9.42
C LYS A 244 -14.27 -15.36 7.91
N ILE A 245 -14.76 -16.32 7.12
CA ILE A 245 -14.72 -16.26 5.65
C ILE A 245 -16.04 -16.62 4.96
N ILE A 246 -16.26 -16.09 3.76
CA ILE A 246 -17.26 -16.55 2.79
C ILE A 246 -16.57 -17.05 1.52
N ARG A 247 -17.28 -17.91 0.78
CA ARG A 247 -16.80 -18.49 -0.48
C ARG A 247 -17.82 -18.31 -1.61
N TYR A 248 -17.35 -18.02 -2.81
CA TYR A 248 -18.16 -17.80 -4.00
C TYR A 248 -17.47 -18.30 -5.28
N GLN A 249 -18.20 -18.29 -6.39
CA GLN A 249 -17.68 -18.50 -7.75
C GLN A 249 -17.82 -17.23 -8.61
N MET A 250 -17.62 -16.06 -8.00
CA MET A 250 -17.40 -14.80 -8.72
C MET A 250 -15.96 -14.78 -9.23
N ASP A 251 -15.77 -14.47 -10.51
CA ASP A 251 -14.47 -14.44 -11.17
C ASP A 251 -13.53 -13.37 -10.59
N THR A 252 -12.37 -13.79 -10.07
CA THR A 252 -11.32 -12.88 -9.61
C THR A 252 -9.92 -13.37 -10.03
N THR A 253 -9.02 -12.41 -10.22
CA THR A 253 -7.62 -12.61 -10.58
C THR A 253 -6.72 -11.70 -9.72
N PRO A 254 -5.40 -11.95 -9.65
CA PRO A 254 -4.48 -11.11 -8.90
C PRO A 254 -4.67 -9.61 -9.21
N GLY A 255 -4.80 -8.82 -8.14
CA GLY A 255 -5.24 -7.42 -8.18
C GLY A 255 -6.65 -7.18 -7.61
N HIS A 256 -7.56 -8.17 -7.69
CA HIS A 256 -8.83 -8.14 -6.94
C HIS A 256 -8.64 -8.31 -5.42
N SER A 257 -7.48 -8.83 -4.98
CA SER A 257 -7.04 -8.83 -3.59
C SER A 257 -7.27 -7.49 -2.88
N GLY A 258 -7.97 -7.53 -1.76
CA GLY A 258 -8.40 -6.35 -1.00
C GLY A 258 -9.68 -5.67 -1.50
N GLY A 259 -10.30 -6.17 -2.57
CA GLY A 259 -11.53 -5.63 -3.13
C GLY A 259 -12.75 -5.82 -2.23
N PRO A 260 -13.66 -4.82 -2.14
CA PRO A 260 -14.85 -4.94 -1.32
C PRO A 260 -15.87 -5.91 -1.93
N VAL A 261 -16.38 -6.81 -1.09
CA VAL A 261 -17.60 -7.57 -1.36
C VAL A 261 -18.78 -6.78 -0.80
N LEU A 262 -19.67 -6.34 -1.67
CA LEU A 262 -20.82 -5.49 -1.37
C LEU A 262 -22.13 -6.27 -1.42
N ASN A 263 -23.06 -5.93 -0.53
CA ASN A 263 -24.47 -6.29 -0.68
C ASN A 263 -25.22 -5.32 -1.62
N ASN A 264 -26.48 -5.62 -1.94
CA ASN A 264 -27.34 -4.81 -2.82
C ASN A 264 -27.60 -3.37 -2.33
N SER A 265 -27.18 -3.02 -1.11
CA SER A 265 -27.29 -1.68 -0.52
C SER A 265 -25.95 -0.93 -0.48
N ASN A 266 -24.97 -1.36 -1.30
CA ASN A 266 -23.58 -0.86 -1.35
C ASN A 266 -22.84 -0.95 0.01
N GLN A 267 -23.22 -1.86 0.91
CA GLN A 267 -22.55 -2.04 2.21
C GLN A 267 -21.53 -3.17 2.12
N ILE A 268 -20.34 -2.95 2.68
CA ILE A 268 -19.26 -3.94 2.68
C ILE A 268 -19.59 -5.04 3.69
N VAL A 269 -19.59 -6.29 3.23
CA VAL A 269 -19.80 -7.48 4.07
C VAL A 269 -18.53 -8.31 4.27
N ALA A 270 -17.61 -8.24 3.30
CA ALA A 270 -16.33 -8.95 3.31
C ALA A 270 -15.31 -8.25 2.39
N ILE A 271 -14.06 -8.67 2.45
CA ILE A 271 -12.97 -8.24 1.57
C ILE A 271 -12.40 -9.46 0.83
N ASN A 272 -12.22 -9.40 -0.49
CA ASN A 272 -11.63 -10.48 -1.28
C ASN A 272 -10.17 -10.70 -0.85
N VAL A 273 -9.80 -11.93 -0.46
CA VAL A 273 -8.48 -12.24 0.11
C VAL A 273 -7.74 -13.38 -0.59
N ALA A 274 -8.45 -14.31 -1.24
CA ALA A 274 -7.80 -15.45 -1.88
C ALA A 274 -8.56 -16.03 -3.07
N GLU A 275 -7.83 -16.41 -4.10
CA GLU A 275 -8.27 -17.22 -5.22
C GLU A 275 -7.81 -18.68 -5.03
N ASN A 276 -8.66 -19.66 -5.32
CA ASN A 276 -8.24 -21.05 -5.53
C ASN A 276 -9.16 -21.75 -6.54
N GLN A 277 -8.62 -22.77 -7.21
CA GLN A 277 -9.23 -23.55 -8.30
C GLN A 277 -10.71 -23.98 -8.10
N SER A 278 -11.20 -24.03 -6.86
CA SER A 278 -12.59 -24.39 -6.57
C SER A 278 -13.50 -23.21 -6.21
N ARG A 279 -12.99 -22.19 -5.51
CA ARG A 279 -13.78 -21.09 -4.91
C ARG A 279 -12.90 -19.87 -4.65
N ASN A 280 -13.39 -18.67 -4.96
CA ASN A 280 -12.75 -17.45 -4.48
C ASN A 280 -13.29 -17.10 -3.07
N ILE A 281 -12.44 -16.49 -2.24
CA ILE A 281 -12.62 -16.38 -0.78
C ILE A 281 -12.56 -14.91 -0.35
N ALA A 282 -13.50 -14.51 0.50
CA ALA A 282 -13.47 -13.20 1.14
C ALA A 282 -13.52 -13.28 2.67
N ARG A 283 -12.68 -12.46 3.32
CA ARG A 283 -12.63 -12.26 4.77
C ARG A 283 -13.84 -11.44 5.21
N ARG A 284 -14.75 -12.07 5.96
CA ARG A 284 -15.96 -11.45 6.52
C ARG A 284 -15.62 -10.33 7.50
N LEU A 285 -16.44 -9.30 7.48
CA LEU A 285 -16.47 -8.26 8.51
C LEU A 285 -17.38 -8.70 9.67
N ASN A 286 -17.08 -9.86 10.27
CA ASN A 286 -17.69 -10.30 11.53
C ASN A 286 -17.27 -9.34 12.67
N ASN A 287 -17.75 -9.57 13.91
CA ASN A 287 -17.53 -8.64 15.03
C ASN A 287 -16.03 -8.37 15.31
N GLU A 288 -15.17 -9.35 15.08
CA GLU A 288 -13.71 -9.25 15.16
C GLU A 288 -13.14 -8.39 14.00
N GLY A 289 -13.58 -8.64 12.76
CA GLY A 289 -13.26 -7.81 11.60
C GLY A 289 -13.65 -6.34 11.78
N ILE A 290 -14.86 -6.08 12.30
CA ILE A 290 -15.33 -4.72 12.64
C ILE A 290 -14.50 -4.11 13.77
N SER A 291 -14.03 -4.92 14.73
CA SER A 291 -13.16 -4.43 15.81
C SER A 291 -11.80 -3.96 15.28
N LEU A 292 -11.19 -4.69 14.33
CA LEU A 292 -9.99 -4.22 13.63
C LEU A 292 -10.26 -2.92 12.86
N VAL A 293 -11.39 -2.83 12.16
CA VAL A 293 -11.73 -1.60 11.43
C VAL A 293 -11.90 -0.42 12.37
N ASN A 294 -12.64 -0.57 13.46
CA ASN A 294 -12.84 0.48 14.47
C ASN A 294 -11.52 0.94 15.10
N ALA A 295 -10.60 0.02 15.40
CA ALA A 295 -9.25 0.36 15.82
C ALA A 295 -8.52 1.19 14.76
N GLY A 296 -8.55 0.74 13.50
CA GLY A 296 -8.00 1.46 12.35
C GLY A 296 -8.59 2.86 12.16
N LEU A 297 -9.91 3.03 12.29
CA LEU A 297 -10.59 4.34 12.23
C LEU A 297 -10.04 5.30 13.30
N GLN A 298 -9.86 4.81 14.53
CA GLN A 298 -9.42 5.60 15.68
C GLN A 298 -7.89 5.83 15.75
N ASN A 299 -7.10 5.16 14.89
CA ASN A 299 -5.64 4.97 15.07
C ASN A 299 -5.27 4.29 16.40
N ALA A 300 -6.14 3.40 16.90
CA ALA A 300 -6.00 2.83 18.22
C ALA A 300 -4.69 2.04 18.39
N THR A 301 -4.06 2.23 19.54
CA THR A 301 -2.73 1.70 19.86
C THR A 301 -2.77 0.40 20.68
N SER A 302 -3.96 -0.12 20.99
CA SER A 302 -4.14 -1.36 21.74
C SER A 302 -5.51 -1.99 21.49
N GLY A 303 -5.54 -3.32 21.42
CA GLY A 303 -6.74 -4.14 21.32
C GLY A 303 -6.34 -5.62 21.29
N ASN A 304 -7.15 -6.51 21.89
CA ASN A 304 -6.82 -7.93 21.93
C ASN A 304 -6.74 -8.49 20.50
N GLY A 305 -5.55 -8.97 20.10
CA GLY A 305 -5.32 -9.51 18.77
C GLY A 305 -5.18 -8.47 17.65
N ILE A 306 -5.02 -7.17 17.95
CA ILE A 306 -4.80 -6.10 16.95
C ILE A 306 -3.39 -5.51 17.11
N SER A 307 -2.69 -5.31 15.99
CA SER A 307 -1.37 -4.67 15.90
C SER A 307 -1.46 -3.40 15.06
N ASN A 308 -0.80 -2.33 15.50
CA ASN A 308 -0.74 -1.03 14.83
C ASN A 308 0.72 -0.74 14.46
N LEU A 309 1.05 -0.90 13.18
CA LEU A 309 2.39 -0.73 12.65
C LEU A 309 2.63 0.73 12.27
N ILE A 310 3.44 1.38 13.09
CA ILE A 310 3.91 2.75 12.88
C ILE A 310 5.24 2.70 12.12
N ALA A 311 5.29 3.37 10.97
CA ALA A 311 6.52 3.54 10.20
C ALA A 311 7.38 4.67 10.79
N THR A 312 8.70 4.51 10.81
CA THR A 312 9.63 5.60 11.11
C THR A 312 10.43 5.99 9.86
N HIS A 313 10.22 7.21 9.40
CA HIS A 313 10.90 7.83 8.27
C HIS A 313 12.34 8.23 8.63
N ARG A 314 13.30 7.98 7.72
CA ARG A 314 14.68 8.50 7.78
C ARG A 314 14.82 9.66 6.81
N LEU A 315 15.40 10.77 7.28
CA LEU A 315 15.72 11.93 6.46
C LEU A 315 17.16 12.35 6.69
N TYR A 316 17.87 12.71 5.63
CA TYR A 316 19.27 13.16 5.68
C TYR A 316 19.40 14.63 5.26
N ASN A 317 20.12 15.40 6.07
CA ASN A 317 20.56 16.75 5.72
C ASN A 317 22.03 16.72 5.28
N ILE A 318 22.29 17.07 4.03
CA ILE A 318 23.62 16.99 3.41
C ILE A 318 24.62 18.02 3.95
N GLY A 319 24.16 19.22 4.35
CA GLY A 319 25.02 20.26 4.92
C GLY A 319 25.41 19.96 6.37
N GLU A 320 24.43 19.56 7.18
CA GLU A 320 24.61 19.20 8.60
C GLU A 320 25.22 17.80 8.80
N LYS A 321 25.30 16.98 7.74
CA LYS A 321 25.69 15.56 7.74
C LYS A 321 24.94 14.74 8.80
N TYR A 322 23.65 15.01 8.92
CA TYR A 322 22.82 14.58 10.05
C TYR A 322 21.58 13.83 9.57
N HIS A 323 21.23 12.75 10.27
CA HIS A 323 20.03 11.94 10.03
C HIS A 323 18.96 12.21 11.10
N PHE A 324 17.74 12.48 10.65
CA PHE A 324 16.57 12.68 11.49
C PHE A 324 15.55 11.56 11.29
N TYR A 325 14.87 11.18 12.38
CA TYR A 325 13.97 10.03 12.44
C TYR A 325 12.62 10.43 13.02
N THR A 326 11.53 10.11 12.32
CA THR A 326 10.17 10.49 12.76
C THR A 326 9.10 9.53 12.30
N SER A 327 8.13 9.26 13.18
CA SER A 327 6.86 8.60 12.88
C SER A 327 5.79 9.56 12.36
N GLY A 328 6.01 10.87 12.45
CA GLY A 328 5.08 11.89 11.98
C GLY A 328 5.25 12.22 10.51
N SER A 329 4.31 11.80 9.66
CA SER A 329 4.36 12.10 8.21
C SER A 329 4.42 13.60 7.92
N ASN A 330 3.70 14.44 8.68
CA ASN A 330 3.74 15.91 8.55
C ASN A 330 5.12 16.51 8.85
N GLU A 331 5.88 15.94 9.80
CA GLU A 331 7.23 16.38 10.15
C GLU A 331 8.20 16.01 9.01
N LYS A 332 8.07 14.79 8.46
CA LYS A 332 8.76 14.36 7.23
C LYS A 332 8.42 15.26 6.03
N ASP A 333 7.14 15.59 5.79
CA ASP A 333 6.70 16.44 4.67
C ASP A 333 7.11 17.92 4.84
N ALA A 334 7.27 18.41 6.06
CA ALA A 334 7.86 19.72 6.32
C ALA A 334 9.36 19.73 6.00
N LEU A 335 10.12 18.75 6.50
CA LEU A 335 11.57 18.67 6.29
C LEU A 335 11.95 18.46 4.82
N VAL A 336 11.20 17.65 4.06
CA VAL A 336 11.41 17.49 2.61
C VAL A 336 11.23 18.82 1.86
N ARG A 337 10.19 19.61 2.20
CA ARG A 337 10.00 20.97 1.65
C ARG A 337 11.10 21.94 2.07
N MET A 338 11.81 21.67 3.16
CA MET A 338 13.00 22.40 3.63
C MET A 338 14.31 21.82 3.06
N GLY A 339 14.26 21.01 2.01
CA GLY A 339 15.45 20.50 1.29
C GLY A 339 16.14 19.29 1.93
N TRP A 340 15.51 18.61 2.89
CA TRP A 340 16.04 17.35 3.41
C TRP A 340 15.77 16.21 2.43
N LYS A 341 16.78 15.36 2.21
CA LYS A 341 16.63 14.12 1.43
C LYS A 341 15.83 13.12 2.25
N TYR A 342 14.65 12.71 1.78
CA TYR A 342 13.96 11.53 2.31
C TYR A 342 14.71 10.26 1.87
N GLU A 343 14.94 9.33 2.80
CA GLU A 343 15.72 8.10 2.55
C GLU A 343 14.88 6.82 2.76
N GLY A 344 13.56 6.94 2.69
CA GLY A 344 12.64 5.82 2.94
C GLY A 344 12.34 5.64 4.43
N ILE A 345 11.90 4.43 4.78
CA ILE A 345 11.55 4.05 6.15
C ILE A 345 12.66 3.20 6.77
N ALA A 346 13.13 3.65 7.93
CA ALA A 346 14.22 3.01 8.64
C ALA A 346 13.79 1.71 9.34
N TRP A 347 12.55 1.66 9.84
CA TRP A 347 11.94 0.51 10.51
C TRP A 347 10.43 0.71 10.70
N ARG A 348 9.71 -0.37 11.03
CA ARG A 348 8.36 -0.34 11.62
C ARG A 348 8.34 -0.81 13.07
N THR A 349 7.46 -0.24 13.87
CA THR A 349 7.24 -0.63 15.27
C THR A 349 5.78 -0.92 15.53
N ASP A 350 5.51 -1.86 16.44
CA ASP A 350 4.21 -1.97 17.08
C ASP A 350 3.98 -0.84 18.08
N THR A 351 2.77 -0.76 18.62
CA THR A 351 2.40 0.16 19.70
C THR A 351 2.61 -0.43 21.10
N GLY A 352 2.92 -1.72 21.21
CA GLY A 352 3.45 -2.34 22.42
C GLY A 352 4.99 -2.28 22.51
N GLY A 353 5.55 -2.70 23.66
CA GLY A 353 7.00 -2.75 23.89
C GLY A 353 7.56 -1.65 24.79
N ALA A 354 8.88 -1.56 24.90
CA ALA A 354 9.55 -0.56 25.73
C ALA A 354 9.71 0.76 24.98
N SER A 355 9.25 1.88 25.54
CA SER A 355 9.16 3.16 24.83
C SER A 355 10.51 3.75 24.44
N VAL A 356 10.56 4.33 23.22
CA VAL A 356 11.70 5.09 22.71
C VAL A 356 11.44 6.58 22.85
N TYR A 357 12.18 7.21 23.74
CA TYR A 357 12.11 8.64 24.06
C TYR A 357 12.88 9.46 23.02
N ARG A 358 12.29 10.53 22.49
CA ARG A 358 13.00 11.56 21.71
C ARG A 358 13.40 12.73 22.62
N LEU A 359 14.64 13.17 22.51
CA LEU A 359 15.17 14.35 23.18
C LEU A 359 15.84 15.29 22.19
N TYR A 360 15.64 16.60 22.35
CA TYR A 360 16.23 17.65 21.51
C TYR A 360 17.17 18.56 22.31
N ASN A 361 18.41 18.71 21.83
CA ASN A 361 19.33 19.72 22.32
C ASN A 361 19.27 20.97 21.44
N SER A 362 18.86 22.10 22.03
CA SER A 362 18.75 23.38 21.33
C SER A 362 20.09 23.99 20.93
N GLY A 363 21.15 23.77 21.71
CA GLY A 363 22.49 24.32 21.46
C GLY A 363 23.24 23.63 20.32
N THR A 364 23.12 22.31 20.19
CA THR A 364 23.70 21.55 19.06
C THR A 364 22.74 21.37 17.89
N ARG A 365 21.44 21.64 18.09
CA ARG A 365 20.36 21.38 17.13
C ARG A 365 20.36 19.92 16.66
N ARG A 366 20.45 18.99 17.63
CA ARG A 366 20.46 17.52 17.39
C ARG A 366 19.46 16.82 18.29
N HIS A 367 18.92 15.71 17.78
CA HIS A 367 18.06 14.79 18.53
C HIS A 367 18.83 13.56 18.98
N LEU A 368 18.41 12.99 20.11
CA LEU A 368 18.82 11.67 20.60
C LEU A 368 17.57 10.83 20.85
N TYR A 369 17.67 9.55 20.53
CA TYR A 369 16.60 8.56 20.67
C TYR A 369 17.10 7.43 21.56
N THR A 370 16.33 7.05 22.59
CA THR A 370 16.76 6.04 23.56
C THR A 370 15.61 5.29 24.23
N THR A 371 15.84 4.02 24.55
CA THR A 371 15.01 3.20 25.45
C THR A 371 15.42 3.38 26.91
N SER A 372 16.60 3.92 27.19
CA SER A 372 17.13 4.07 28.54
C SER A 372 16.49 5.26 29.25
N LEU A 373 15.59 4.96 30.20
CA LEU A 373 14.98 5.95 31.08
C LEU A 373 16.03 6.80 31.80
N ASN A 374 17.10 6.15 32.30
CA ASN A 374 18.22 6.83 32.97
C ASN A 374 19.01 7.77 32.03
N GLU A 375 19.21 7.40 30.77
CA GLU A 375 19.86 8.29 29.79
C GLU A 375 18.96 9.51 29.50
N LYS A 376 17.65 9.28 29.29
CA LYS A 376 16.65 10.33 29.11
C LYS A 376 16.61 11.29 30.30
N ASP A 377 16.49 10.79 31.54
CA ASP A 377 16.43 11.63 32.75
C ASP A 377 17.74 12.40 32.98
N THR A 378 18.90 11.75 32.80
CA THR A 378 20.22 12.39 32.91
C THR A 378 20.40 13.53 31.90
N LEU A 379 19.90 13.37 30.67
CA LEU A 379 19.98 14.39 29.63
C LEU A 379 19.01 15.55 29.89
N VAL A 380 17.81 15.29 30.40
CA VAL A 380 16.86 16.34 30.83
C VAL A 380 17.45 17.20 31.96
N ILE A 381 18.08 16.57 32.97
CA ILE A 381 18.81 17.28 34.03
C ILE A 381 19.96 18.14 33.46
N ARG A 382 20.53 17.75 32.32
CA ARG A 382 21.57 18.48 31.58
C ARG A 382 21.02 19.41 30.48
N GLY A 383 19.74 19.81 30.56
CA GLY A 383 19.14 20.82 29.70
C GLY A 383 18.74 20.36 28.29
N TRP A 384 18.59 19.05 28.07
CA TRP A 384 17.92 18.55 26.86
C TRP A 384 16.40 18.62 27.04
N ASN A 385 15.69 19.01 25.99
CA ASN A 385 14.24 19.02 25.97
C ASN A 385 13.75 17.59 25.70
N TYR A 386 12.89 17.05 26.56
CA TYR A 386 12.18 15.79 26.27
C TYR A 386 10.93 16.09 25.44
N GLU A 387 10.83 15.46 24.27
CA GLU A 387 9.75 15.71 23.31
C GLU A 387 8.63 14.66 23.33
N GLY A 388 8.83 13.55 24.06
CA GLY A 388 7.84 12.47 24.17
C GLY A 388 8.36 11.11 23.72
N ILE A 389 7.44 10.17 23.62
CA ILE A 389 7.64 8.83 23.06
C ILE A 389 7.29 8.90 21.57
N VAL A 390 8.19 8.44 20.70
CA VAL A 390 8.02 8.53 19.24
C VAL A 390 7.70 7.19 18.57
N TRP A 391 8.12 6.09 19.20
CA TRP A 391 7.77 4.71 18.87
C TRP A 391 8.15 3.79 20.05
N ASN A 392 7.91 2.49 19.94
CA ASN A 392 8.27 1.50 20.97
C ASN A 392 9.21 0.43 20.42
N SER A 393 10.02 -0.14 21.31
CA SER A 393 10.90 -1.27 21.08
C SER A 393 10.11 -2.57 21.15
N MET A 394 9.58 -3.02 20.02
CA MET A 394 8.90 -4.31 19.86
C MET A 394 9.14 -4.89 18.48
N GLY A 395 9.48 -6.18 18.44
CA GLY A 395 9.86 -6.92 17.25
C GLY A 395 11.12 -7.75 17.51
N ASN A 396 11.66 -8.40 16.47
CA ASN A 396 12.82 -9.30 16.61
C ASN A 396 14.08 -8.83 15.87
N LYS A 397 13.98 -7.85 14.95
CA LYS A 397 15.12 -7.25 14.25
C LYS A 397 15.77 -6.16 15.11
N ASN A 398 17.08 -5.96 14.95
CA ASN A 398 17.84 -4.98 15.72
C ASN A 398 17.86 -3.60 15.04
N VAL A 399 17.85 -2.52 15.83
CA VAL A 399 18.35 -1.20 15.39
C VAL A 399 19.66 -0.92 16.13
N TYR A 400 20.72 -0.71 15.37
CA TYR A 400 22.07 -0.40 15.87
C TYR A 400 22.23 1.10 16.10
N ARG A 401 22.82 1.50 17.24
CA ARG A 401 23.23 2.89 17.51
C ARG A 401 24.72 3.08 17.20
N LEU A 402 25.06 4.15 16.48
CA LEU A 402 26.44 4.57 16.26
C LEU A 402 26.59 6.05 16.58
N TYR A 403 27.72 6.46 17.14
CA TYR A 403 28.04 7.86 17.44
C TYR A 403 29.30 8.32 16.69
N ASN A 404 29.25 9.51 16.09
CA ASN A 404 30.41 10.18 15.50
C ASN A 404 30.86 11.34 16.39
N SER A 405 32.04 11.22 17.01
CA SER A 405 32.55 12.21 17.97
C SER A 405 32.97 13.54 17.35
N VAL A 406 33.36 13.55 16.07
CA VAL A 406 33.77 14.76 15.34
C VAL A 406 32.55 15.58 14.93
N LEU A 407 31.54 14.93 14.35
CA LEU A 407 30.28 15.54 13.92
C LEU A 407 29.29 15.76 15.07
N LYS A 408 29.48 15.09 16.21
CA LYS A 408 28.58 15.08 17.39
C LYS A 408 27.15 14.66 17.05
N VAL A 409 27.02 13.62 16.21
CA VAL A 409 25.74 13.06 15.78
C VAL A 409 25.65 11.56 16.06
N HIS A 410 24.43 11.08 16.27
CA HIS A 410 24.12 9.66 16.29
C HIS A 410 23.51 9.23 14.94
N LEU A 411 23.73 7.97 14.57
CA LEU A 411 23.05 7.25 13.50
C LEU A 411 22.31 6.07 14.12
N TYR A 412 21.13 5.78 13.60
CA TYR A 412 20.31 4.63 13.95
C TYR A 412 19.98 3.87 12.67
N THR A 413 20.29 2.57 12.62
CA THR A 413 20.09 1.77 11.40
C THR A 413 19.73 0.33 11.71
N MET A 414 18.89 -0.27 10.86
CA MET A 414 18.70 -1.73 10.81
C MET A 414 19.76 -2.42 9.94
N ASP A 415 20.50 -1.68 9.12
CA ASP A 415 21.47 -2.29 8.21
C ASP A 415 22.75 -2.65 8.97
N GLU A 416 22.95 -3.95 9.15
CA GLU A 416 24.17 -4.53 9.72
C GLU A 416 25.41 -4.16 8.88
N ASN A 417 25.28 -4.02 7.55
CA ASN A 417 26.37 -3.61 6.68
C ASN A 417 26.75 -2.13 6.85
N GLU A 418 25.77 -1.21 6.86
CA GLU A 418 25.99 0.20 7.22
C GLU A 418 26.68 0.31 8.59
N LYS A 419 26.20 -0.41 9.60
CA LYS A 419 26.83 -0.49 10.93
C LYS A 419 28.26 -1.00 10.87
N ASN A 420 28.52 -2.10 10.15
CA ASN A 420 29.86 -2.71 10.04
C ASN A 420 30.84 -1.75 9.34
N VAL A 421 30.45 -1.19 8.19
CA VAL A 421 31.29 -0.27 7.39
C VAL A 421 31.60 1.00 8.16
N LEU A 422 30.60 1.63 8.80
CA LEU A 422 30.81 2.87 9.55
C LEU A 422 31.66 2.67 10.80
N SER A 423 31.58 1.50 11.45
CA SER A 423 32.47 1.12 12.57
C SER A 423 33.95 1.12 12.18
N THR A 424 34.29 0.94 10.89
CA THR A 424 35.67 1.07 10.37
C THR A 424 36.04 2.49 9.94
N ARG A 425 35.10 3.45 9.98
CA ARG A 425 35.21 4.79 9.39
C ARG A 425 34.94 5.91 10.40
N GLY A 426 35.44 5.74 11.62
CA GLY A 426 35.38 6.78 12.67
C GLY A 426 34.02 6.97 13.32
N TRP A 427 33.12 5.98 13.23
CA TRP A 427 31.92 5.91 14.06
C TRP A 427 32.12 4.87 15.16
N ASN A 428 31.75 5.21 16.38
CA ASN A 428 31.75 4.29 17.51
C ASN A 428 30.41 3.54 17.51
N TYR A 429 30.43 2.21 17.42
CA TYR A 429 29.23 1.39 17.62
C TYR A 429 28.90 1.31 19.12
N GLU A 430 27.68 1.69 19.50
CA GLU A 430 27.25 1.80 20.90
C GLU A 430 26.29 0.67 21.34
N GLY A 431 26.01 -0.29 20.45
CA GLY A 431 25.14 -1.43 20.73
C GLY A 431 23.79 -1.39 20.00
N ILE A 432 22.90 -2.30 20.42
CA ILE A 432 21.51 -2.36 19.93
C ILE A 432 20.70 -1.34 20.74
N ALA A 433 20.12 -0.37 20.05
CA ALA A 433 19.33 0.72 20.64
C ALA A 433 17.94 0.26 21.10
N TRP A 434 17.30 -0.55 20.25
CA TRP A 434 15.98 -1.16 20.45
C TRP A 434 15.78 -2.27 19.41
N LYS A 435 14.64 -2.97 19.51
CA LYS A 435 14.18 -3.92 18.50
C LYS A 435 12.91 -3.46 17.79
N VAL A 436 12.73 -3.93 16.56
CA VAL A 436 11.71 -3.48 15.60
C VAL A 436 11.17 -4.65 14.78
N GLU A 437 10.00 -4.41 14.17
CA GLU A 437 9.24 -5.29 13.26
C GLU A 437 8.66 -6.58 13.89
#